data_AF-A0AAW9B7T8-F1
#
_entry.id   AF-A0AAW9B7T8-F1
#
_cell.length_a   1.000
_cell.length_b   1.000
_cell.length_c   1.000
_cell.angle_alpha   90.00
_cell.angle_beta   90.00
_cell.angle_gamma   90.00
#
_symmetry.space_group_name_H-M   'P 1'
#
loop_
_entity.id
_entity.type
_entity.pdbx_description
1 polymer ?
#
loop_
_entity_poly.entity_id
_entity_poly.type
_entity_poly.pdbx_seq_one_letter_code
_entity_poly.pdbx_strand_id
1 'polypeptide(L)'
;MLFFLEKLGIKAAMHCRLVNGNQEHLLWGLDWNSKRALLESKNRWFWLPLQNVEISNVTNIVDKLSEFYASHDEKILGVNWLEGTLLISKDTHLDWVTEEDLELP
;
A
#
# COMPACT_ATOMS: atom_id res chain seq x y z
N MET A 1 -0.80 -7.92 11.38
CA MET A 1 -1.53 -6.66 11.17
C MET A 1 -1.82 -6.32 9.70
N LEU A 2 -1.12 -6.94 8.74
CA LEU A 2 -1.37 -6.88 7.28
C LEU A 2 -2.70 -7.51 6.77
N PHE A 3 -3.56 -7.95 7.69
CA PHE A 3 -4.74 -8.78 7.38
C PHE A 3 -5.76 -8.06 6.49
N PHE A 4 -5.82 -6.72 6.53
CA PHE A 4 -6.77 -5.95 5.73
C PHE A 4 -6.40 -5.87 4.25
N LEU A 5 -5.11 -5.68 3.92
CA LEU A 5 -4.66 -5.72 2.53
C LEU A 5 -4.86 -7.10 1.93
N GLU A 6 -4.62 -8.16 2.71
CA GLU A 6 -4.94 -9.52 2.29
C GLU A 6 -6.44 -9.73 2.03
N LYS A 7 -7.33 -9.15 2.85
CA LYS A 7 -8.80 -9.15 2.59
C LYS A 7 -9.16 -8.42 1.30
N LEU A 8 -8.41 -7.39 0.93
CA LEU A 8 -8.55 -6.69 -0.35
C LEU A 8 -7.86 -7.43 -1.52
N GLY A 9 -7.23 -8.58 -1.25
CA GLY A 9 -6.49 -9.37 -2.24
C GLY A 9 -5.14 -8.79 -2.60
N ILE A 10 -4.61 -7.83 -1.82
CA ILE A 10 -3.35 -7.13 -2.06
C ILE A 10 -2.26 -7.74 -1.19
N LYS A 11 -1.13 -8.10 -1.82
CA LYS A 11 0.02 -8.70 -1.16
C LYS A 11 1.33 -8.13 -1.71
N ALA A 12 2.41 -8.34 -0.97
CA ALA A 12 3.76 -8.06 -1.44
C ALA A 12 4.08 -8.85 -2.73
N ALA A 13 4.92 -8.28 -3.58
CA ALA A 13 5.34 -8.84 -4.85
C ALA A 13 4.18 -9.21 -5.81
N MET A 14 3.03 -8.54 -5.69
CA MET A 14 1.90 -8.80 -6.59
C MET A 14 2.08 -8.08 -7.92
N HIS A 15 1.73 -8.76 -9.02
CA HIS A 15 1.83 -8.21 -10.35
C HIS A 15 0.87 -7.03 -10.56
N CYS A 16 1.41 -5.92 -11.06
CA CYS A 16 0.66 -4.75 -11.47
C CYS A 16 1.21 -4.18 -12.80
N ARG A 17 0.42 -3.33 -13.44
CA ARG A 17 0.80 -2.61 -14.67
C ARG A 17 0.58 -1.13 -14.49
N LEU A 18 1.16 -0.33 -15.37
CA LEU A 18 0.82 1.09 -15.46
C LEU A 18 -0.37 1.24 -16.41
N VAL A 19 -1.32 2.12 -16.09
CA VAL A 19 -2.54 2.33 -16.92
C VAL A 19 -2.19 2.69 -18.37
N ASN A 20 -1.10 3.42 -18.58
CA ASN A 20 -0.61 3.84 -19.91
C ASN A 20 0.60 3.03 -20.40
N GLY A 21 0.87 1.85 -19.81
CA GLY A 21 2.06 1.07 -20.10
C GLY A 21 1.81 -0.43 -20.12
N ASN A 22 2.53 -1.13 -21.00
CA ASN A 22 2.42 -2.58 -21.11
C ASN A 22 3.47 -3.32 -20.26
N GLN A 23 4.25 -2.59 -19.47
CA GLN A 23 5.25 -3.19 -18.60
C GLN A 23 4.60 -3.68 -17.31
N GLU A 24 4.97 -4.90 -16.95
CA GLU A 24 4.60 -5.52 -15.70
C GLU A 24 5.61 -5.14 -14.62
N HIS A 25 5.09 -4.91 -13.43
CA HIS A 25 5.79 -4.46 -12.25
C HIS A 25 5.36 -5.31 -11.06
N LEU A 26 6.15 -5.28 -9.98
CA LEU A 26 5.78 -5.90 -8.72
C LEU A 26 5.46 -4.82 -7.69
N LEU A 27 4.36 -4.99 -6.96
CA LEU A 27 3.93 -4.11 -5.89
C LEU A 27 4.67 -4.44 -4.59
N TRP A 28 5.32 -3.44 -4.00
CA TRP A 28 6.12 -3.55 -2.78
C TRP A 28 5.77 -2.55 -1.68
N GLY A 29 4.76 -1.72 -1.91
CA GLY A 29 4.23 -0.86 -0.87
C GLY A 29 3.04 -0.04 -1.35
N LEU A 30 2.27 0.45 -0.39
CA LEU A 30 1.14 1.33 -0.59
C LEU A 30 1.21 2.42 0.47
N ASP A 31 1.13 3.68 0.05
CA ASP A 31 0.93 4.84 0.91
C ASP A 31 -0.44 5.41 0.53
N TRP A 32 -1.43 5.12 1.36
CA TRP A 32 -2.80 5.55 1.12
C TRP A 32 -2.96 7.06 1.28
N ASN A 33 -2.31 7.63 2.29
CA ASN A 33 -2.37 9.06 2.56
C ASN A 33 -1.88 9.88 1.35
N SER A 34 -0.74 9.49 0.77
CA SER A 34 -0.18 10.16 -0.40
C SER A 34 -0.74 9.63 -1.73
N LYS A 35 -1.60 8.60 -1.69
CA LYS A 35 -2.13 7.87 -2.86
C LYS A 35 -1.01 7.38 -3.79
N ARG A 36 -0.02 6.69 -3.24
CA ARG A 36 1.11 6.13 -3.98
C ARG A 36 1.28 4.63 -3.79
N ALA A 37 1.85 3.98 -4.79
CA ALA A 37 2.26 2.59 -4.78
C ALA A 37 3.76 2.50 -5.05
N LEU A 38 4.47 1.70 -4.26
CA LEU A 38 5.89 1.41 -4.43
C LEU A 38 6.00 0.22 -5.37
N LEU A 39 6.58 0.44 -6.55
CA LEU A 39 6.71 -0.58 -7.58
C LEU A 39 8.18 -0.94 -7.80
N GLU A 40 8.44 -2.20 -8.10
CA GLU A 40 9.71 -2.67 -8.62
C GLU A 40 9.69 -2.75 -10.15
N SER A 41 10.73 -2.23 -10.79
CA SER A 41 11.04 -2.48 -12.20
C SER A 41 12.54 -2.57 -12.42
N LYS A 42 12.99 -3.66 -13.04
CA LYS A 42 14.40 -3.88 -13.40
C LYS A 42 15.36 -3.62 -12.22
N ASN A 43 15.04 -4.17 -11.06
CA ASN A 43 15.81 -4.03 -9.80
C ASN A 43 15.90 -2.57 -9.28
N ARG A 44 14.90 -1.75 -9.59
CA ARG A 44 14.74 -0.40 -9.01
C ARG A 44 13.35 -0.26 -8.42
N TRP A 45 13.25 0.49 -7.33
CA TRP A 45 11.99 0.76 -6.66
C TRP A 45 11.63 2.24 -6.79
N PHE A 46 10.35 2.50 -7.06
CA PHE A 46 9.85 3.86 -7.19
C PHE A 46 8.40 3.96 -6.73
N TRP A 47 8.09 5.08 -6.08
CA TRP A 47 6.73 5.44 -5.74
C TRP A 47 6.04 6.10 -6.93
N LEU A 48 4.91 5.56 -7.35
CA LEU A 48 4.06 6.13 -8.39
C LEU A 48 2.65 6.42 -7.87
N PRO A 49 1.94 7.39 -8.48
CA PRO A 49 0.54 7.64 -8.15
C PRO A 49 -0.32 6.39 -8.35
N LEU A 50 -1.11 6.02 -7.34
CA LEU A 50 -2.00 4.84 -7.36
C LEU A 50 -2.97 4.85 -8.55
N GLN A 51 -3.44 6.03 -8.96
CA GLN A 51 -4.32 6.21 -10.13
C GLN A 51 -3.68 5.76 -11.45
N ASN A 52 -2.35 5.68 -11.52
CA ASN A 52 -1.61 5.24 -12.70
C ASN A 52 -1.26 3.75 -12.63
N VAL A 53 -1.66 3.03 -11.58
CA VAL A 53 -1.29 1.63 -11.35
C VAL A 53 -2.55 0.77 -11.39
N GLU A 54 -2.53 -0.23 -12.27
CA GLU A 54 -3.53 -1.28 -12.33
C GLU A 54 -3.00 -2.53 -11.65
N ILE A 55 -3.64 -2.93 -10.55
CA ILE A 55 -3.23 -4.08 -9.75
C ILE A 55 -4.09 -5.28 -10.14
N SER A 56 -3.44 -6.40 -10.47
CA SER A 56 -4.14 -7.59 -10.95
C SER A 56 -5.24 -8.03 -9.98
N ASN A 57 -6.44 -8.31 -10.50
CA ASN A 57 -7.62 -8.74 -9.72
C ASN A 57 -8.14 -7.74 -8.68
N VAL A 58 -7.63 -6.50 -8.66
CA VAL A 58 -8.12 -5.43 -7.78
C VAL A 58 -8.62 -4.29 -8.65
N THR A 59 -9.92 -4.28 -8.92
CA THR A 59 -10.57 -3.14 -9.56
C THR A 59 -10.63 -1.96 -8.60
N ASN A 60 -10.20 -0.79 -9.09
CA ASN A 60 -10.29 0.50 -8.43
C ASN A 60 -9.83 0.48 -6.96
N ILE A 61 -8.55 0.16 -6.76
CA ILE A 61 -7.92 0.07 -5.44
C ILE A 61 -8.11 1.32 -4.58
N VAL A 62 -8.20 2.49 -5.21
CA VAL A 62 -8.45 3.76 -4.52
C VAL A 62 -9.80 3.74 -3.83
N ASP A 63 -10.86 3.35 -4.53
CA ASP A 63 -12.19 3.30 -3.93
C ASP A 63 -12.26 2.23 -2.83
N LYS A 64 -11.68 1.04 -3.06
CA LYS A 64 -11.65 -0.04 -2.04
C LYS A 64 -10.94 0.36 -0.75
N LEU A 65 -9.80 1.04 -0.86
CA LEU A 65 -9.08 1.53 0.31
C LEU A 65 -9.90 2.61 1.01
N SER A 66 -10.51 3.53 0.27
CA SER A 66 -11.39 4.58 0.83
C SER A 66 -12.56 3.98 1.62
N GLU A 67 -13.27 3.00 1.04
CA GLU A 67 -14.40 2.31 1.67
C GLU A 67 -13.97 1.56 2.94
N PHE A 68 -12.80 0.90 2.91
CA PHE A 68 -12.26 0.19 4.06
C PHE A 68 -11.98 1.16 5.22
N TYR A 69 -11.26 2.26 4.98
CA TYR A 69 -10.97 3.26 6.01
C TYR A 69 -12.20 4.02 6.50
N ALA A 70 -13.21 4.21 5.65
CA ALA A 70 -14.46 4.83 6.10
C ALA A 70 -15.27 3.92 7.05
N SER A 71 -15.05 2.60 6.97
CA SER A 71 -15.78 1.59 7.75
C SER A 71 -15.01 1.06 8.96
N HIS A 72 -13.72 1.40 9.09
CA HIS A 72 -12.84 0.93 10.16
C HIS A 72 -12.01 2.09 10.70
N ASP A 73 -11.93 2.19 12.04
CA ASP A 73 -11.04 3.13 12.72
C ASP A 73 -9.60 2.55 12.73
N GLU A 74 -9.01 2.45 11.54
CA GLU A 74 -7.68 1.85 11.33
C GLU A 74 -6.61 2.96 11.32
N LYS A 75 -5.54 2.77 12.11
CA LYS A 75 -4.44 3.74 12.18
C LYS A 75 -3.44 3.56 11.06
N ILE A 76 -3.39 2.40 10.43
CA ILE A 76 -2.41 2.08 9.39
C ILE A 76 -2.87 2.70 8.08
N LEU A 77 -2.13 3.67 7.56
CA LEU A 77 -2.38 4.33 6.28
C LEU A 77 -1.45 3.84 5.17
N GLY A 78 -0.56 2.90 5.45
CA GLY A 78 0.35 2.40 4.44
C GLY A 78 1.23 1.26 4.90
N VAL A 79 1.87 0.64 3.93
CA VAL A 79 2.80 -0.48 4.10
C VAL A 79 3.97 -0.30 3.15
N ASN A 80 5.17 -0.61 3.63
CA ASN A 80 6.36 -0.78 2.83
C ASN A 80 6.95 -2.15 3.15
N TRP A 81 6.68 -3.13 2.28
CA TRP A 81 7.13 -4.51 2.50
C TRP A 81 8.64 -4.68 2.36
N LEU A 82 9.34 -3.75 1.68
CA LEU A 82 10.80 -3.82 1.56
C LEU A 82 11.50 -3.49 2.88
N GLU A 83 10.97 -2.49 3.57
CA GLU A 83 11.55 -2.00 4.83
C GLU A 83 10.89 -2.64 6.06
N GLY A 84 9.82 -3.42 5.87
CA GLY A 84 9.06 -4.01 6.98
C GLY A 84 8.36 -2.96 7.84
N THR A 85 7.99 -1.83 7.24
CA THR A 85 7.40 -0.69 7.94
C THR A 85 5.96 -0.43 7.53
N LEU A 86 5.23 0.23 8.42
CA LEU A 86 3.84 0.62 8.28
C LEU A 86 3.72 2.11 8.51
N LEU A 87 2.99 2.80 7.63
CA LEU A 87 2.65 4.20 7.83
C LEU A 87 1.46 4.24 8.78
N ILE A 88 1.59 4.89 9.92
CA ILE A 88 0.49 5.03 10.88
C ILE A 88 0.14 6.49 11.12
N SER A 89 -1.14 6.75 11.39
CA SER A 89 -1.64 8.00 11.90
C SER A 89 -1.53 8.02 13.43
N LYS A 90 -0.61 8.83 13.95
CA LYS A 90 -0.56 9.22 15.37
C LYS A 90 -1.36 10.52 15.53
N ASP A 91 -1.82 10.82 16.75
CA ASP A 91 -2.75 11.94 17.06
C ASP A 91 -2.37 13.31 16.46
N THR A 92 -1.09 13.52 16.14
CA THR A 92 -0.57 14.80 15.63
C THR A 92 0.25 14.70 14.34
N HIS A 93 0.60 13.50 13.87
CA HIS A 93 1.47 13.33 12.70
C HIS A 93 1.40 11.91 12.13
N LEU A 94 1.95 11.73 10.92
CA LEU A 94 2.12 10.44 10.28
C LEU A 94 3.55 9.94 10.47
N ASP A 95 3.71 8.64 10.68
CA ASP A 95 5.02 8.05 10.94
C ASP A 95 5.15 6.65 10.32
N TRP A 96 6.34 6.33 9.80
CA TRP A 96 6.67 4.98 9.34
C TRP A 96 7.31 4.22 10.49
N VAL A 97 6.63 3.19 10.96
CA VAL A 97 7.05 2.41 12.13
C VAL A 97 7.21 0.93 11.76
N THR A 98 8.08 0.21 12.45
CA THR A 98 8.14 -1.25 12.31
C THR A 98 7.02 -1.92 13.11
N GLU A 99 6.78 -3.22 12.87
CA GLU A 99 5.86 -3.99 13.73
C GLU A 99 6.34 -4.07 15.19
N GLU A 100 7.65 -3.91 15.45
CA GLU A 100 8.23 -3.91 16.81
C GLU A 100 7.95 -2.60 17.54
N ASP A 101 7.94 -1.46 16.82
CA ASP A 101 7.63 -0.13 17.37
C ASP A 101 6.13 0.02 17.71
N LEU A 102 5.31 -0.85 17.13
CA LEU A 102 3.92 -1.00 17.50
C LEU A 102 3.87 -1.85 18.76
N GLU A 103 4.07 -1.23 19.92
CA GLU A 103 3.62 -1.77 21.20
C GLU A 103 2.10 -1.88 21.17
N LEU A 104 1.60 -2.90 20.47
CA LEU A 104 0.23 -3.32 20.55
C LEU A 104 0.08 -4.06 21.88
N PRO A 105 -0.87 -3.68 22.74
CA PRO A 105 -1.19 -4.46 23.93
C PRO A 105 -1.60 -5.90 23.59
#